data_AF-A0A9E1PXG9-F1
#
_entry.id   AF-A0A9E1PXG9-F1
#
_cell.length_a   1.000
_cell.length_b   1.000
_cell.length_c   1.000
_cell.angle_alpha   90.00
_cell.angle_beta   90.00
_cell.angle_gamma   90.00
#
_symmetry.space_group_name_H-M   'P 1'
#
loop_
_entity.id
_entity.type
_entity.pdbx_description
1 polymer ?
#
loop_
_entity_poly.entity_id
_entity_poly.type
_entity_poly.pdbx_seq_one_letter_code
_entity_poly.pdbx_strand_id
1 'polypeptide(L)'
;EAHADRFPALNTPDPSYHGAVWTEAIKPLGPIAYIIKARVTLLRDLGSALSPQNAFLIIQGLETLPLRMARHSENAQAVAAYLNDHPKVSKTIHPSLMSGEPRRRADAVLSGGYGGLCGFELKGGLEAGKSFIDGLEMFYHLANIGDARSLAIHPASTTHSQLTPEEQLATGVTDGYVRLSVGLEHIDDIIADLAQALDKA
;
A
#
# COMPACT_ATOMS: atom_id res chain seq x y z
N GLU A 1 16.48 22.21 -17.01
CA GLU A 1 17.07 23.07 -18.06
C GLU A 1 16.23 23.10 -19.34
N ALA A 2 16.04 22.00 -20.09
CA ALA A 2 15.28 22.03 -21.35
C ALA A 2 13.80 22.50 -21.24
N HIS A 3 13.20 22.42 -20.05
CA HIS A 3 11.84 22.89 -19.74
C HIS A 3 11.83 23.71 -18.44
N ALA A 4 12.72 24.71 -18.36
CA ALA A 4 12.91 25.53 -17.15
C ALA A 4 11.62 26.23 -16.69
N ASP A 5 10.79 26.66 -17.64
CA ASP A 5 9.48 27.30 -17.48
C ASP A 5 8.48 26.42 -16.71
N ARG A 6 8.55 25.09 -16.86
CA ARG A 6 7.70 24.14 -16.13
C ARG A 6 8.12 23.95 -14.67
N PHE A 7 9.35 24.31 -14.32
CA PHE A 7 9.91 24.11 -12.97
C PHE A 7 10.61 25.39 -12.49
N PRO A 8 9.91 26.53 -12.41
CA PRO A 8 10.52 27.82 -12.09
C PRO A 8 11.23 27.76 -10.74
N ALA A 9 10.64 27.06 -9.77
CA ALA A 9 11.21 26.86 -8.44
C ALA A 9 12.65 26.26 -8.45
N LEU A 10 13.06 25.54 -9.49
CA LEU A 10 14.41 24.97 -9.60
C LEU A 10 15.32 25.72 -10.58
N ASN A 11 14.76 26.58 -11.43
CA ASN A 11 15.46 27.20 -12.56
C ASN A 11 15.49 28.75 -12.48
N THR A 12 14.89 29.37 -11.46
CA THR A 12 14.99 30.81 -11.18
C THR A 12 15.76 31.05 -9.87
N PRO A 13 16.39 32.23 -9.69
CA PRO A 13 17.08 32.57 -8.45
C PRO A 13 16.17 32.42 -7.22
N ASP A 14 16.62 31.64 -6.23
CA ASP A 14 15.92 31.45 -4.97
C ASP A 14 16.36 32.51 -3.94
N PRO A 15 15.50 33.49 -3.60
CA PRO A 15 15.87 34.55 -2.66
C PRO A 15 16.12 34.01 -1.24
N SER A 16 15.58 32.84 -0.89
CA SER A 16 15.79 32.22 0.42
C SER A 16 17.17 31.56 0.58
N TYR A 17 17.95 31.54 -0.51
CA TYR A 17 19.26 30.89 -0.58
C TYR A 17 20.24 31.68 -1.46
N HIS A 18 20.34 32.99 -1.21
CA HIS A 18 21.30 33.90 -1.86
C HIS A 18 21.20 33.96 -3.39
N GLY A 19 20.01 33.77 -3.95
CA GLY A 19 19.77 33.79 -5.39
C GLY A 19 20.21 32.51 -6.11
N ALA A 20 20.41 31.41 -5.39
CA ALA A 20 20.78 30.13 -5.98
C ALA A 20 19.78 29.70 -7.06
N VAL A 21 20.27 29.36 -8.24
CA VAL A 21 19.51 28.62 -9.26
C VAL A 21 19.79 27.14 -9.03
N TRP A 22 18.85 26.42 -8.42
CA TRP A 22 19.09 25.07 -7.90
C TRP A 22 19.62 24.10 -8.94
N THR A 23 19.13 24.14 -10.18
CA THR A 23 19.62 23.30 -11.28
C THR A 23 21.09 23.54 -11.63
N GLU A 24 21.60 24.75 -11.40
CA GLU A 24 23.00 25.12 -11.66
C GLU A 24 23.88 24.90 -10.42
N ALA A 25 23.43 25.39 -9.26
CA ALA A 25 24.20 25.44 -8.02
C ALA A 25 24.64 24.06 -7.52
N ILE A 26 23.89 23.01 -7.82
CA ILE A 26 24.14 21.65 -7.36
C ILE A 26 24.79 20.75 -8.41
N LYS A 27 25.02 21.22 -9.64
CA LYS A 27 25.60 20.41 -10.73
C LYS A 27 26.85 19.61 -10.30
N PRO A 28 27.79 20.16 -9.51
CA PRO A 28 28.95 19.41 -9.06
C PRO A 28 28.63 18.17 -8.21
N LEU A 29 27.44 18.08 -7.62
CA LEU A 29 26.97 16.97 -6.77
C LEU A 29 26.10 15.96 -7.53
N GLY A 30 25.86 16.16 -8.83
CA GLY A 30 25.01 15.32 -9.67
C GLY A 30 23.57 15.85 -9.84
N PRO A 31 22.66 15.09 -10.46
CA PRO A 31 21.31 15.56 -10.84
C PRO A 31 20.31 15.57 -9.66
N ILE A 32 20.68 16.19 -8.54
CA ILE A 32 19.98 16.12 -7.25
C ILE A 32 19.28 17.43 -6.85
N ALA A 33 19.02 18.34 -7.78
CA ALA A 33 18.46 19.67 -7.49
C ALA A 33 17.15 19.62 -6.73
N TYR A 34 16.27 18.69 -7.13
CA TYR A 34 14.97 18.51 -6.48
C TYR A 34 15.12 18.15 -4.99
N ILE A 35 15.91 17.12 -4.67
CA ILE A 35 16.02 16.62 -3.30
C ILE A 35 16.79 17.58 -2.40
N ILE A 36 17.78 18.30 -2.93
CA ILE A 36 18.48 19.34 -2.19
C ILE A 36 17.54 20.50 -1.90
N LYS A 37 16.81 21.00 -2.90
CA LYS A 37 15.83 22.07 -2.69
C LYS A 37 14.79 21.66 -1.64
N ALA A 38 14.18 20.49 -1.77
CA ALA A 38 13.20 20.00 -0.81
C ALA A 38 13.76 19.95 0.63
N ARG A 39 15.03 19.58 0.81
CA ARG A 39 15.70 19.54 2.11
C ARG A 39 15.96 20.93 2.70
N VAL A 40 16.47 21.86 1.91
CA VAL A 40 16.97 23.15 2.43
C VAL A 40 15.91 24.24 2.46
N THR A 41 14.78 24.05 1.77
CA THR A 41 13.63 24.96 1.85
C THR A 41 12.47 24.31 2.57
N LEU A 42 11.84 23.26 2.01
CA LEU A 42 10.62 22.69 2.57
C LEU A 42 10.85 22.07 3.95
N LEU A 43 11.85 21.21 4.13
CA LEU A 43 12.13 20.61 5.42
C LEU A 43 12.57 21.67 6.46
N ARG A 44 13.37 22.67 6.04
CA ARG A 44 13.79 23.78 6.90
C ARG A 44 12.60 24.59 7.41
N ASP A 45 11.67 24.93 6.51
CA ASP A 45 10.60 25.90 6.78
C ASP A 45 9.33 25.24 7.34
N LEU A 46 9.03 24.00 6.92
CA LEU A 46 7.83 23.25 7.34
C LEU A 46 8.10 22.24 8.46
N GLY A 47 9.36 21.88 8.71
CA GLY A 47 9.76 21.16 9.92
C GLY A 47 9.34 19.69 10.02
N SER A 48 9.01 19.02 8.92
CA SER A 48 8.67 17.58 8.89
C SER A 48 9.91 16.67 9.08
N ALA A 49 10.68 16.90 10.15
CA ALA A 49 11.90 16.17 10.47
C ALA A 49 11.61 14.79 11.07
N LEU A 50 12.33 13.77 10.59
CA LEU A 50 12.25 12.41 11.12
C LEU A 50 13.00 12.29 12.45
N SER A 51 12.37 11.69 13.46
CA SER A 51 13.04 11.33 14.71
C SER A 51 14.22 10.38 14.44
N PRO A 52 15.42 10.62 15.01
CA PRO A 52 16.56 9.72 14.87
C PRO A 52 16.26 8.28 15.35
N GLN A 53 15.43 8.14 16.39
CA GLN A 53 14.99 6.83 16.86
C GLN A 53 14.15 6.10 15.82
N ASN A 54 13.24 6.79 15.14
CA ASN A 54 12.44 6.19 14.06
C ASN A 54 13.32 5.84 12.87
N ALA A 55 14.32 6.66 12.53
CA ALA A 55 15.29 6.35 11.48
C ALA A 55 16.07 5.07 11.80
N PHE A 56 16.51 4.90 13.05
CA PHE A 56 17.17 3.68 13.51
C PHE A 56 16.27 2.45 13.36
N LEU A 57 15.00 2.53 13.80
CA LEU A 57 14.03 1.43 13.67
C LEU A 57 13.74 1.07 12.20
N ILE A 58 13.67 2.08 11.31
CA ILE A 58 13.51 1.85 9.87
C ILE A 58 14.71 1.09 9.30
N ILE A 59 15.94 1.49 9.67
CA ILE A 59 17.16 0.81 9.23
C ILE A 59 17.15 -0.66 9.67
N GLN A 60 16.77 -0.94 10.91
CA GLN A 60 16.61 -2.32 11.40
C GLN A 60 15.58 -3.11 10.57
N GLY A 61 14.47 -2.48 10.17
CA GLY A 61 13.52 -3.09 9.25
C GLY A 61 14.11 -3.36 7.85
N LEU A 62 14.90 -2.43 7.30
CA LEU A 62 15.46 -2.54 5.94
C LEU A 62 16.40 -3.74 5.77
N GLU A 63 17.13 -4.13 6.82
CA GLU A 63 18.06 -5.27 6.79
C GLU A 63 17.37 -6.58 6.38
N THR A 64 16.08 -6.74 6.68
CA THR A 64 15.30 -7.94 6.36
C THR A 64 14.27 -7.72 5.26
N LEU A 65 14.26 -6.55 4.61
CA LEU A 65 13.25 -6.18 3.61
C LEU A 65 13.10 -7.22 2.49
N PRO A 66 14.18 -7.71 1.83
CA PRO A 66 14.05 -8.69 0.75
C PRO A 66 13.40 -10.00 1.20
N LEU A 67 13.72 -10.47 2.42
CA LEU A 67 13.18 -11.71 2.98
C LEU A 67 11.69 -11.57 3.28
N ARG A 68 11.30 -10.46 3.91
CA ARG A 68 9.90 -10.18 4.24
C ARG A 68 9.05 -9.99 2.99
N MET A 69 9.54 -9.25 1.99
CA MET A 69 8.78 -9.00 0.76
C MET A 69 8.54 -10.26 -0.08
N ALA A 70 9.51 -11.18 -0.11
CA ALA A 70 9.31 -12.48 -0.75
C ALA A 70 8.17 -13.25 -0.07
N ARG A 71 8.23 -13.40 1.26
CA ARG A 71 7.20 -14.12 2.02
C ARG A 71 5.82 -13.44 1.96
N HIS A 72 5.74 -12.12 2.07
CA HIS A 72 4.49 -11.38 1.86
C HIS A 72 3.87 -11.69 0.50
N SER A 73 4.68 -11.69 -0.56
CA SER A 73 4.20 -11.93 -1.92
C SER A 73 3.77 -13.37 -2.14
N GLU A 74 4.52 -14.34 -1.63
CA GLU A 74 4.17 -15.76 -1.66
C GLU A 74 2.85 -16.02 -0.94
N ASN A 75 2.72 -15.52 0.30
CA ASN A 75 1.50 -15.70 1.10
C ASN A 75 0.30 -15.01 0.43
N ALA A 76 0.44 -13.78 -0.04
CA ALA A 76 -0.66 -13.06 -0.69
C ALA A 76 -1.12 -13.72 -1.99
N GLN A 77 -0.19 -14.30 -2.77
CA GLN A 77 -0.55 -15.05 -3.96
C GLN A 77 -1.33 -16.33 -3.62
N ALA A 78 -0.94 -17.04 -2.56
CA ALA A 78 -1.66 -18.23 -2.10
C ALA A 78 -3.06 -17.87 -1.54
N VAL A 79 -3.16 -16.79 -0.76
CA VAL A 79 -4.45 -16.24 -0.28
C VAL A 79 -5.33 -15.84 -1.46
N ALA A 80 -4.78 -15.16 -2.47
CA ALA A 80 -5.54 -14.75 -3.64
C ALA A 80 -6.10 -15.96 -4.40
N ALA A 81 -5.30 -17.03 -4.58
CA ALA A 81 -5.76 -18.26 -5.22
C ALA A 81 -6.88 -18.92 -4.40
N TYR A 82 -6.71 -19.06 -3.08
CA TYR A 82 -7.72 -19.60 -2.18
C TYR A 82 -9.05 -18.83 -2.27
N LEU A 83 -9.00 -17.50 -2.17
CA LEU A 83 -10.19 -16.65 -2.21
C LEU A 83 -10.88 -16.67 -3.58
N ASN A 84 -10.12 -16.74 -4.67
CA ASN A 84 -10.66 -16.78 -6.03
C ASN A 84 -11.58 -17.98 -6.28
N ASP A 85 -11.28 -19.11 -5.64
CA ASP A 85 -12.03 -20.36 -5.81
C ASP A 85 -13.14 -20.53 -4.75
N HIS A 86 -13.26 -19.58 -3.80
CA HIS A 86 -14.20 -19.70 -2.68
C HIS A 86 -15.64 -19.31 -3.06
N PRO A 87 -16.67 -20.13 -2.74
CA PRO A 87 -18.04 -19.91 -3.21
C PRO A 87 -18.72 -18.66 -2.65
N LYS A 88 -18.30 -18.15 -1.50
CA LYS A 88 -18.82 -16.89 -0.90
C LYS A 88 -18.17 -15.63 -1.47
N VAL A 89 -17.08 -15.75 -2.22
CA VAL A 89 -16.35 -14.63 -2.83
C VAL A 89 -16.85 -14.43 -4.26
N SER A 90 -17.20 -13.19 -4.63
CA SER A 90 -17.62 -12.84 -6.00
C SER A 90 -16.44 -12.47 -6.89
N LYS A 91 -15.37 -11.92 -6.29
CA LYS A 91 -14.22 -11.41 -7.02
C LYS A 91 -13.00 -11.33 -6.10
N THR A 92 -11.85 -11.75 -6.60
CA THR A 92 -10.55 -11.54 -5.94
C THR A 92 -9.71 -10.58 -6.77
N ILE A 93 -9.05 -9.64 -6.10
CA ILE A 93 -8.29 -8.54 -6.68
C ILE A 93 -6.84 -8.68 -6.22
N HIS A 94 -6.02 -9.27 -7.07
CA HIS A 94 -4.58 -9.43 -6.87
C HIS A 94 -3.87 -9.49 -8.23
N PRO A 95 -2.66 -8.92 -8.40
CA PRO A 95 -1.99 -8.88 -9.71
C PRO A 95 -1.75 -10.27 -10.33
N SER A 96 -1.56 -11.31 -9.51
CA SER A 96 -1.37 -12.69 -10.02
C SER A 96 -2.61 -13.26 -10.74
N LEU A 97 -3.80 -12.73 -10.47
CA LEU A 97 -5.07 -13.14 -11.08
C LEU A 97 -5.51 -12.22 -12.22
N MET A 98 -4.79 -11.11 -12.45
CA MET A 98 -5.09 -10.19 -13.54
C MET A 98 -4.78 -10.83 -14.91
N SER A 99 -5.46 -10.33 -15.93
CA SER A 99 -5.24 -10.69 -17.33
C SER A 99 -5.09 -9.42 -18.20
N GLY A 100 -4.66 -9.59 -19.45
CA GLY A 100 -4.55 -8.49 -20.42
C GLY A 100 -3.51 -7.42 -20.04
N GLU A 101 -3.83 -6.15 -20.32
CA GLU A 101 -2.94 -5.01 -20.10
C GLU A 101 -2.54 -4.80 -18.62
N PRO A 102 -3.44 -4.92 -17.62
CA PRO A 102 -3.05 -4.88 -16.21
C PRO A 102 -2.00 -5.93 -15.84
N ARG A 103 -2.17 -7.17 -16.33
CA ARG A 103 -1.19 -8.24 -16.11
C ARG A 103 0.16 -7.94 -16.76
N ARG A 104 0.14 -7.52 -18.04
CA ARG A 104 1.36 -7.12 -18.76
C ARG A 104 2.14 -6.04 -18.01
N ARG A 105 1.45 -5.03 -17.46
CA ARG A 105 2.09 -3.98 -16.66
C ARG A 105 2.69 -4.50 -15.36
N ALA A 106 1.92 -5.32 -14.63
CA ALA A 106 2.41 -5.94 -13.39
C ALA A 106 3.69 -6.73 -13.65
N ASP A 107 3.69 -7.60 -14.67
CA ASP A 107 4.84 -8.44 -15.02
C ASP A 107 6.05 -7.63 -15.52
N ALA A 108 5.81 -6.46 -16.13
CA ALA A 108 6.88 -5.59 -16.64
C ALA A 108 7.59 -4.81 -15.53
N VAL A 109 6.94 -4.51 -14.41
CA VAL A 109 7.48 -3.62 -13.36
C VAL A 109 7.69 -4.28 -12.02
N LEU A 110 7.05 -5.42 -11.75
CA LEU A 110 7.15 -6.16 -10.50
C LEU A 110 8.02 -7.41 -10.72
N SER A 111 9.12 -7.48 -9.97
CA SER A 111 10.02 -8.63 -9.94
C SER A 111 10.11 -9.18 -8.52
N GLY A 112 10.09 -10.51 -8.37
CA GLY A 112 10.20 -11.16 -7.05
C GLY A 112 8.86 -11.29 -6.29
N GLY A 113 7.73 -11.08 -6.97
CA GLY A 113 6.39 -11.24 -6.42
C GLY A 113 5.47 -10.06 -6.72
N TYR A 114 4.20 -10.16 -6.34
CA TYR A 114 3.17 -9.15 -6.60
C TYR A 114 2.77 -8.31 -5.38
N GLY A 115 3.56 -8.38 -4.29
CA GLY A 115 3.30 -7.66 -3.05
C GLY A 115 2.35 -8.41 -2.11
N GLY A 116 2.19 -7.87 -0.89
CA GLY A 116 1.39 -8.49 0.18
C GLY A 116 -0.09 -8.07 0.24
N LEU A 117 -0.59 -7.31 -0.75
CA LEU A 117 -1.94 -6.76 -0.71
C LEU A 117 -2.90 -7.59 -1.56
N CYS A 118 -4.00 -8.04 -0.97
CA CYS A 118 -5.07 -8.75 -1.66
C CYS A 118 -6.42 -8.11 -1.30
N GLY A 119 -7.22 -7.79 -2.31
CA GLY A 119 -8.61 -7.37 -2.12
C GLY A 119 -9.57 -8.49 -2.53
N PHE A 120 -10.75 -8.53 -1.95
CA PHE A 120 -11.83 -9.42 -2.44
C PHE A 120 -13.21 -8.85 -2.10
N GLU A 121 -14.21 -9.32 -2.82
CA GLU A 121 -15.61 -8.92 -2.63
C GLU A 121 -16.44 -10.13 -2.18
N LEU A 122 -17.21 -9.95 -1.11
CA LEU A 122 -18.15 -10.95 -0.58
C LEU A 122 -19.52 -10.82 -1.26
N LYS A 123 -20.10 -11.96 -1.67
CA LYS A 123 -21.45 -12.00 -2.28
C LYS A 123 -22.55 -11.52 -1.33
N GLY A 124 -22.35 -11.67 -0.02
CA GLY A 124 -23.30 -11.23 1.01
C GLY A 124 -23.27 -9.73 1.32
N GLY A 125 -22.43 -8.94 0.63
CA GLY A 125 -22.38 -7.49 0.79
C GLY A 125 -21.98 -7.04 2.20
N LEU A 126 -22.58 -5.94 2.65
CA LEU A 126 -22.18 -5.19 3.86
C LEU A 126 -22.18 -6.05 5.13
N GLU A 127 -23.24 -6.83 5.34
CA GLU A 127 -23.38 -7.62 6.57
C GLU A 127 -22.40 -8.79 6.61
N ALA A 128 -22.17 -9.45 5.46
CA ALA A 128 -21.12 -10.47 5.37
C ALA A 128 -19.73 -9.86 5.57
N GLY A 129 -19.47 -8.66 5.04
CA GLY A 129 -18.21 -7.94 5.25
C GLY A 129 -17.95 -7.60 6.72
N LYS A 130 -18.96 -7.13 7.45
CA LYS A 130 -18.87 -6.90 8.91
C LYS A 130 -18.64 -8.20 9.67
N SER A 131 -19.47 -9.22 9.42
CA SER A 131 -19.38 -10.52 10.10
C SER A 131 -18.05 -11.21 9.84
N PHE A 132 -17.50 -11.08 8.63
CA PHE A 132 -16.19 -11.62 8.29
C PHE A 132 -15.08 -10.92 9.10
N ILE A 133 -15.04 -9.59 9.13
CA ILE A 133 -14.01 -8.85 9.88
C ILE A 133 -14.10 -9.14 11.38
N ASP A 134 -15.31 -9.15 11.94
CA ASP A 134 -15.52 -9.44 13.36
C ASP A 134 -15.23 -10.91 13.73
N GLY A 135 -15.26 -11.79 12.72
CA GLY A 135 -15.01 -13.23 12.88
C GLY A 135 -13.55 -13.63 12.81
N LEU A 136 -12.64 -12.76 12.36
CA LEU A 136 -11.20 -13.05 12.27
C LEU A 136 -10.58 -13.16 13.67
N GLU A 137 -9.75 -14.18 13.87
CA GLU A 137 -9.12 -14.49 15.16
C GLU A 137 -7.61 -14.24 15.16
N MET A 138 -6.98 -14.23 13.98
CA MET A 138 -5.54 -13.98 13.82
C MET A 138 -5.26 -12.65 13.11
N PHE A 139 -6.02 -12.33 12.05
CA PHE A 139 -5.86 -11.05 11.37
C PHE A 139 -6.23 -9.89 12.29
N TYR A 140 -5.37 -8.87 12.36
CA TYR A 140 -5.68 -7.66 13.10
C TYR A 140 -6.59 -6.73 12.29
N HIS A 141 -7.65 -6.24 12.92
CA HIS A 141 -8.53 -5.22 12.35
C HIS A 141 -7.91 -3.82 12.49
N LEU A 142 -7.04 -3.44 11.54
CA LEU A 142 -6.35 -2.15 11.55
C LEU A 142 -6.20 -1.58 10.13
N ALA A 143 -6.04 -0.25 10.04
CA ALA A 143 -5.99 0.46 8.76
C ALA A 143 -4.60 0.51 8.11
N ASN A 144 -3.51 0.28 8.87
CA ASN A 144 -2.14 0.29 8.35
C ASN A 144 -1.89 -0.93 7.44
N ILE A 145 -0.76 -0.90 6.72
CA ILE A 145 -0.35 -1.91 5.72
C ILE A 145 1.14 -2.19 5.90
N GLY A 146 1.56 -3.42 5.59
CA GLY A 146 2.99 -3.78 5.50
C GLY A 146 3.67 -4.09 6.83
N ASP A 147 2.89 -4.33 7.90
CA ASP A 147 3.41 -4.99 9.10
C ASP A 147 3.74 -6.45 8.78
N ALA A 148 4.59 -7.07 9.59
CA ALA A 148 4.84 -8.50 9.55
C ALA A 148 3.57 -9.33 9.86
N ARG A 149 2.59 -8.74 10.52
CA ARG A 149 1.30 -9.35 10.86
C ARG A 149 0.30 -9.21 9.72
N SER A 150 -0.57 -10.20 9.60
CA SER A 150 -1.72 -10.17 8.71
C SER A 150 -2.77 -9.19 9.23
N LEU A 151 -3.22 -8.26 8.37
CA LEU A 151 -4.18 -7.21 8.71
C LEU A 151 -5.36 -7.25 7.74
N ALA A 152 -6.57 -7.02 8.25
CA ALA A 152 -7.78 -6.98 7.45
C ALA A 152 -8.57 -5.70 7.75
N ILE A 153 -9.23 -5.18 6.72
CA ILE A 153 -10.17 -4.08 6.89
C ILE A 153 -11.32 -4.17 5.91
N HIS A 154 -12.52 -3.84 6.37
CA HIS A 154 -13.71 -3.68 5.55
C HIS A 154 -14.02 -2.18 5.41
N PRO A 155 -13.62 -1.53 4.29
CA PRO A 155 -13.61 -0.07 4.22
C PRO A 155 -15.00 0.57 4.34
N ALA A 156 -16.03 -0.06 3.78
CA ALA A 156 -17.40 0.47 3.76
C ALA A 156 -17.95 0.72 5.18
N SER A 157 -17.65 -0.16 6.14
CA SER A 157 -18.09 -0.01 7.54
C SER A 157 -17.06 0.67 8.45
N THR A 158 -15.89 1.09 7.92
CA THR A 158 -14.78 1.61 8.74
C THR A 158 -14.18 2.89 8.15
N THR A 159 -13.07 2.79 7.41
CA THR A 159 -12.29 3.94 6.90
C THR A 159 -13.09 4.87 6.01
N HIS A 160 -14.08 4.35 5.28
CA HIS A 160 -14.93 5.13 4.37
C HIS A 160 -16.35 5.32 4.92
N SER A 161 -16.60 4.97 6.19
CA SER A 161 -17.93 5.07 6.83
C SER A 161 -18.49 6.50 6.91
N GLN A 162 -17.64 7.53 6.75
CA GLN A 162 -18.07 8.94 6.71
C GLN A 162 -18.59 9.37 5.34
N LEU A 163 -18.35 8.57 4.29
CA LEU A 163 -18.84 8.82 2.94
C LEU A 163 -20.25 8.28 2.76
N THR A 164 -21.03 8.93 1.89
CA THR A 164 -22.29 8.36 1.41
C THR A 164 -22.05 7.09 0.59
N PRO A 165 -23.04 6.19 0.44
CA PRO A 165 -22.87 4.97 -0.37
C PRO A 165 -22.44 5.26 -1.82
N GLU A 166 -22.93 6.36 -2.41
CA GLU A 166 -22.58 6.80 -3.76
C GLU A 166 -21.11 7.23 -3.86
N GLU A 167 -20.62 7.96 -2.85
CA GLU A 167 -19.21 8.36 -2.75
C GLU A 167 -18.29 7.15 -2.49
N GLN A 168 -18.71 6.20 -1.65
CA GLN A 168 -17.96 4.95 -1.44
C GLN A 168 -17.79 4.20 -2.77
N LEU A 169 -18.87 4.02 -3.51
CA LEU A 169 -18.83 3.34 -4.80
C LEU A 169 -17.94 4.08 -5.81
N ALA A 170 -17.98 5.42 -5.82
CA ALA A 170 -17.12 6.24 -6.68
C ALA A 170 -15.62 6.06 -6.38
N THR A 171 -15.26 5.71 -5.15
CA THR A 171 -13.87 5.36 -4.77
C THR A 171 -13.49 3.90 -5.09
N GLY A 172 -14.42 3.11 -5.63
CA GLY A 172 -14.24 1.68 -5.88
C GLY A 172 -14.45 0.79 -4.65
N VAL A 173 -15.02 1.33 -3.57
CA VAL A 173 -15.38 0.57 -2.37
C VAL A 173 -16.83 0.11 -2.51
N THR A 174 -17.02 -1.19 -2.71
CA THR A 174 -18.35 -1.82 -2.65
C THR A 174 -18.67 -2.26 -1.23
N ASP A 175 -19.95 -2.44 -0.92
CA ASP A 175 -20.43 -2.97 0.36
C ASP A 175 -19.80 -4.30 0.78
N GLY A 176 -19.39 -5.17 -0.14
CA GLY A 176 -18.75 -6.45 0.18
C GLY A 176 -17.22 -6.43 0.17
N TYR A 177 -16.60 -5.28 -0.04
CA TYR A 177 -15.16 -5.20 -0.30
C TYR A 177 -14.34 -5.30 0.98
N VAL A 178 -13.43 -6.27 1.02
CA VAL A 178 -12.45 -6.46 2.09
C VAL A 178 -11.04 -6.33 1.53
N ARG A 179 -10.17 -5.63 2.25
CA ARG A 179 -8.74 -5.51 1.93
C ARG A 179 -7.90 -6.22 2.97
N LEU A 180 -7.03 -7.10 2.50
CA LEU A 180 -6.03 -7.81 3.28
C LEU A 180 -4.64 -7.24 3.01
N SER A 181 -3.89 -6.99 4.07
CA SER A 181 -2.42 -6.87 4.06
C SER A 181 -1.87 -8.16 4.65
N VAL A 182 -1.53 -9.12 3.79
CA VAL A 182 -1.13 -10.47 4.18
C VAL A 182 0.27 -10.44 4.75
N GLY A 183 0.42 -11.00 5.95
CA GLY A 183 1.64 -10.98 6.76
C GLY A 183 2.61 -12.12 6.44
N LEU A 184 3.43 -12.43 7.43
CA LEU A 184 4.53 -13.40 7.38
C LEU A 184 4.23 -14.71 8.12
N GLU A 185 3.03 -14.84 8.68
CA GLU A 185 2.59 -16.05 9.36
C GLU A 185 2.63 -17.27 8.41
N HIS A 186 2.51 -18.47 8.99
CA HIS A 186 2.42 -19.68 8.19
C HIS A 186 1.17 -19.61 7.30
N ILE A 187 1.31 -19.96 6.02
CA ILE A 187 0.22 -19.79 5.06
C ILE A 187 -1.01 -20.61 5.44
N ASP A 188 -0.82 -21.79 6.04
CA ASP A 188 -1.93 -22.63 6.49
C ASP A 188 -2.73 -21.98 7.62
N ASP A 189 -2.08 -21.26 8.53
CA ASP A 189 -2.76 -20.54 9.62
C ASP A 189 -3.53 -19.33 9.07
N ILE A 190 -2.96 -18.63 8.08
CA ILE A 190 -3.61 -17.55 7.34
C ILE A 190 -4.88 -18.06 6.66
N ILE A 191 -4.78 -19.16 5.91
CA ILE A 191 -5.92 -19.75 5.20
C ILE A 191 -6.96 -20.28 6.20
N ALA A 192 -6.54 -20.89 7.31
CA ALA A 192 -7.45 -21.39 8.34
C ALA A 192 -8.26 -20.25 8.99
N ASP A 193 -7.62 -19.13 9.32
CA ASP A 193 -8.32 -17.97 9.89
C ASP A 193 -9.30 -17.36 8.86
N LEU A 194 -8.90 -17.25 7.60
CA LEU A 194 -9.79 -16.79 6.53
C LEU A 194 -10.97 -17.76 6.33
N ALA A 195 -10.73 -19.07 6.33
CA ALA A 195 -11.75 -20.09 6.15
C ALA A 195 -12.81 -20.04 7.26
N GLN A 196 -12.38 -20.04 8.53
CA GLN A 196 -13.31 -20.01 9.66
C GLN A 196 -14.13 -18.70 9.67
N ALA A 197 -13.51 -17.56 9.35
CA ALA A 197 -14.21 -16.27 9.31
C ALA A 197 -15.21 -16.23 8.14
N LEU A 198 -14.84 -16.79 6.98
CA LEU A 198 -15.74 -16.93 5.83
C LEU A 198 -16.91 -17.86 6.14
N ASP A 199 -16.72 -18.94 6.88
CA ASP A 199 -17.79 -19.88 7.24
C ASP A 199 -18.84 -19.23 8.15
N LYS A 200 -18.40 -18.39 9.11
CA LYS A 200 -19.27 -17.61 10.01
C LYS A 200 -20.04 -16.48 9.30
N ALA A 201 -19.50 -15.95 8.20
CA ALA A 201 -20.02 -14.78 7.48
C ALA A 201 -21.09 -15.07 6.40
#